data_AF-A0A196NXW6-F1
#
_entry.id   AF-A0A196NXW6-F1
#
_cell.length_a   1.000
_cell.length_b   1.000
_cell.length_c   1.000
_cell.angle_alpha   90.00
_cell.angle_beta   90.00
_cell.angle_gamma   90.00
#
_symmetry.space_group_name_H-M   'P 1'
#
loop_
_entity.id
_entity.type
_entity.pdbx_description
1 polymer ?
#
loop_
_entity_poly.entity_id
_entity_poly.type
_entity_poly.pdbx_seq_one_letter_code
_entity_poly.pdbx_strand_id
1 'polypeptide(L)'
;MSRTLALFVIGLIFGGGLGFAFAAGNGITFDGHDHGDAAQHGGMDHGGTDHAMMHDTPIDVSADAAPDVQIMVSPDPMAGYNLHVMVENFAFSPQNASLPHQPGQGHAHVYANGVKLARIYGPWMHLDGLPKGEVEIEVTLNSNDHHPLEVDGAPVTARAVVEVE
;
A
#
# COMPACT_ATOMS: atom_id res chain seq x y z
N MET A 1 33.89 -13.95 -45.92
CA MET A 1 33.06 -13.61 -44.74
C MET A 1 33.84 -14.07 -43.50
N SER A 2 34.14 -13.17 -42.55
CA SER A 2 34.99 -13.52 -41.40
C SER A 2 34.30 -14.56 -40.52
N ARG A 3 35.06 -15.54 -40.00
CA ARG A 3 34.53 -16.66 -39.18
C ARG A 3 33.75 -16.14 -37.96
N THR A 4 34.11 -14.98 -37.44
CA THR A 4 33.39 -14.25 -36.39
C THR A 4 31.99 -13.83 -36.79
N LEU A 5 31.78 -13.36 -38.02
CA LEU A 5 30.45 -12.98 -38.51
C LEU A 5 29.55 -14.21 -38.67
N ALA A 6 30.10 -15.34 -39.12
CA ALA A 6 29.35 -16.59 -39.22
C ALA A 6 28.92 -17.12 -37.84
N LEU A 7 29.81 -17.09 -36.84
CA LEU A 7 29.49 -17.51 -35.48
C LEU A 7 28.49 -16.57 -34.81
N PHE A 8 28.56 -15.26 -35.07
CA PHE A 8 27.58 -14.30 -34.59
C PHE A 8 26.18 -14.58 -35.15
N VAL A 9 26.07 -14.82 -36.47
CA VAL A 9 24.79 -15.16 -37.11
C VAL A 9 24.20 -16.46 -36.57
N ILE A 10 25.04 -17.49 -36.36
CA ILE A 10 24.61 -18.74 -35.74
C ILE A 10 24.10 -18.49 -34.31
N GLY A 11 24.85 -17.73 -33.50
CA GLY A 11 24.43 -17.37 -32.14
C GLY A 11 23.12 -16.60 -32.10
N LEU A 12 22.87 -15.72 -33.07
CA LEU A 12 21.65 -14.92 -33.16
C LEU A 12 20.42 -15.78 -33.54
N ILE A 13 20.60 -16.74 -34.45
CA ILE A 13 19.56 -17.68 -34.86
C ILE A 13 19.21 -18.65 -33.72
N PHE A 14 20.20 -19.27 -33.10
CA PHE A 14 19.94 -20.25 -32.03
C PHE A 14 19.58 -19.59 -30.71
N GLY A 15 20.24 -18.50 -30.31
CA GLY A 15 19.94 -17.80 -29.07
C GLY A 15 18.63 -17.02 -29.13
N GLY A 16 18.46 -16.20 -30.16
CA GLY A 16 17.25 -15.41 -30.35
C GLY A 16 16.05 -16.28 -30.75
N GLY A 17 16.22 -17.17 -31.74
CA GLY A 17 15.13 -17.99 -32.27
C GLY A 17 14.61 -19.05 -31.30
N LEU A 18 15.50 -19.81 -30.64
CA LEU A 18 15.04 -20.81 -29.65
C LEU A 18 14.47 -20.14 -28.41
N GLY A 19 15.09 -19.04 -27.93
CA GLY A 19 14.56 -18.29 -26.80
C GLY A 19 13.14 -17.78 -27.06
N PHE A 20 12.90 -17.26 -28.27
CA PHE A 20 11.59 -16.76 -28.68
C PHE A 20 10.54 -17.87 -28.77
N ALA A 21 10.88 -19.00 -29.40
CA ALA A 21 9.97 -20.14 -29.52
C ALA A 21 9.63 -20.75 -28.15
N PHE A 22 10.61 -20.81 -27.23
CA PHE A 22 10.40 -21.29 -25.87
C PHE A 22 9.50 -20.34 -25.06
N ALA A 23 9.71 -19.03 -25.16
CA ALA A 23 8.87 -18.03 -24.50
C ALA A 23 7.41 -18.10 -25.00
N ALA A 24 7.21 -18.15 -26.32
CA ALA A 24 5.88 -18.27 -26.93
C ALA A 24 5.17 -19.59 -26.54
N GLY A 25 5.90 -20.70 -26.47
CA GLY A 25 5.36 -21.99 -26.04
C GLY A 25 4.92 -22.02 -24.57
N ASN A 26 5.44 -21.12 -23.73
CA ASN A 26 5.05 -20.94 -22.33
C ASN A 26 4.09 -19.75 -22.13
N GLY A 27 3.52 -19.20 -23.21
CA GLY A 27 2.54 -18.12 -23.13
C GLY A 27 3.12 -16.74 -22.81
N ILE A 28 4.45 -16.56 -22.88
CA ILE A 28 5.10 -15.27 -22.68
C ILE A 28 5.04 -14.50 -24.01
N THR A 29 4.11 -13.54 -24.12
CA THR A 29 3.96 -12.66 -25.28
C THR A 29 4.66 -11.31 -25.05
N PHE A 30 4.77 -10.48 -26.09
CA PHE A 30 5.23 -9.08 -25.95
C PHE A 30 4.10 -8.13 -25.56
N ASP A 31 2.97 -8.63 -25.07
CA ASP A 31 2.02 -7.73 -24.42
C ASP A 31 2.69 -7.21 -23.15
N GLY A 32 3.22 -5.99 -23.25
CA GLY A 32 3.59 -5.21 -22.09
C GLY A 32 2.37 -5.11 -21.20
N HIS A 33 2.53 -5.46 -19.93
CA HIS A 33 1.51 -5.18 -18.94
C HIS A 33 1.51 -3.68 -18.69
N ASP A 34 0.33 -3.06 -18.65
CA ASP A 34 0.18 -1.63 -18.47
C ASP A 34 0.53 -1.26 -17.03
N HIS A 35 1.64 -0.57 -16.83
CA HIS A 35 2.05 -0.05 -15.52
C HIS A 35 1.28 1.23 -15.13
N GLY A 36 0.40 1.74 -15.99
CA GLY A 36 -0.47 2.89 -15.73
C GLY A 36 -1.88 2.51 -15.24
N ASP A 37 -2.21 1.22 -15.19
CA ASP A 37 -3.52 0.75 -14.77
C ASP A 37 -3.48 0.29 -13.30
N ALA A 38 -4.00 1.11 -12.40
CA ALA A 38 -4.05 0.82 -10.95
C ALA A 38 -4.78 -0.50 -10.63
N ALA A 39 -5.57 -1.02 -11.58
CA ALA A 39 -6.23 -2.32 -11.48
C ALA A 39 -5.27 -3.52 -11.58
N GLN A 40 -4.04 -3.37 -12.08
CA GLN A 40 -3.09 -4.47 -12.26
C GLN A 40 -2.25 -4.80 -11.00
N HIS A 41 -2.45 -4.09 -9.90
CA HIS A 41 -2.01 -4.55 -8.57
C HIS A 41 -2.88 -5.70 -8.00
N GLY A 42 -3.91 -6.15 -8.71
CA GLY A 42 -4.84 -7.21 -8.26
C GLY A 42 -4.40 -8.66 -8.49
N GLY A 43 -3.10 -8.96 -8.61
CA GLY A 43 -2.65 -10.27 -9.12
C GLY A 43 -1.44 -10.94 -8.46
N MET A 44 -0.83 -10.35 -7.43
CA MET A 44 0.06 -11.08 -6.54
C MET A 44 -0.67 -11.32 -5.23
N ASP A 45 -1.27 -12.50 -5.12
CA ASP A 45 -1.65 -13.10 -3.84
C ASP A 45 -0.37 -13.27 -3.02
N HIS A 46 0.04 -12.19 -2.36
CA HIS A 46 0.96 -12.23 -1.24
C HIS A 46 0.21 -13.00 -0.16
N GLY A 47 0.40 -14.31 -0.11
CA GLY A 47 -0.27 -15.27 0.78
C GLY A 47 -0.63 -14.70 2.15
N GLY A 48 -1.82 -14.11 2.21
CA GLY A 48 -2.40 -13.47 3.40
C GLY A 48 -3.68 -14.16 3.84
N THR A 49 -3.89 -15.40 3.37
CA THR A 49 -5.18 -16.08 3.43
C THR A 49 -5.58 -16.61 4.81
N ASP A 50 -4.83 -16.35 5.89
CA ASP A 50 -5.21 -16.87 7.23
C ASP A 50 -5.07 -15.88 8.40
N HIS A 51 -4.66 -14.61 8.19
CA HIS A 51 -4.53 -13.64 9.29
C HIS A 51 -5.60 -12.54 9.31
N ALA A 52 -6.35 -12.33 8.22
CA ALA A 52 -7.35 -11.26 8.16
C ALA A 52 -8.53 -11.45 9.13
N MET A 53 -8.81 -12.67 9.60
CA MET A 53 -10.01 -12.99 10.38
C MET A 53 -9.84 -12.93 11.91
N MET A 54 -8.62 -12.75 12.44
CA MET A 54 -8.38 -12.74 13.89
C MET A 54 -8.02 -11.36 14.48
N HIS A 55 -7.79 -10.36 13.63
CA HIS A 55 -7.33 -9.03 14.06
C HIS A 55 -8.41 -7.95 14.02
N ASP A 56 -9.68 -8.32 13.86
CA ASP A 56 -10.78 -7.36 13.76
C ASP A 56 -11.38 -6.97 15.13
N THR A 57 -11.03 -7.71 16.20
CA THR A 57 -11.46 -7.36 17.56
C THR A 57 -10.76 -6.07 17.99
N PRO A 58 -11.48 -4.96 18.25
CA PRO A 58 -10.84 -3.73 18.68
C PRO A 58 -10.20 -3.86 20.07
N ILE A 59 -9.18 -3.03 20.32
CA ILE A 59 -8.62 -2.80 21.65
C ILE A 59 -9.17 -1.48 22.17
N ASP A 60 -9.97 -1.56 23.24
CA ASP A 60 -10.47 -0.38 23.95
C ASP A 60 -9.35 0.20 24.83
N VAL A 61 -9.05 1.47 24.59
CA VAL A 61 -8.04 2.25 25.31
C VAL A 61 -8.76 3.18 26.28
N SER A 62 -8.33 3.16 27.54
CA SER A 62 -8.89 4.04 28.57
C SER A 62 -8.77 5.52 28.18
N ALA A 63 -9.81 6.32 28.48
CA ALA A 63 -9.85 7.75 28.21
C ALA A 63 -8.60 8.54 28.68
N ASP A 64 -7.98 8.16 29.79
CA ASP A 64 -6.77 8.82 30.34
C ASP A 64 -5.53 8.67 29.43
N ALA A 65 -5.53 7.67 28.54
CA ALA A 65 -4.46 7.38 27.59
C ALA A 65 -4.98 7.36 26.14
N ALA A 66 -6.13 7.98 25.89
CA ALA A 66 -6.77 8.00 24.59
C ALA A 66 -5.82 8.57 23.52
N PRO A 67 -5.50 7.80 22.47
CA PRO A 67 -4.79 8.32 21.32
C PRO A 67 -5.74 9.20 20.49
N ASP A 68 -5.20 10.28 19.93
CA ASP A 68 -5.90 11.14 18.97
C ASP A 68 -5.20 11.08 17.63
N VAL A 69 -5.97 11.25 16.55
CA VAL A 69 -5.45 11.37 15.20
C VAL A 69 -6.17 12.48 14.46
N GLN A 70 -5.38 13.30 13.76
CA GLN A 70 -5.85 14.33 12.85
C GLN A 70 -5.12 14.20 11.53
N ILE A 71 -5.78 14.56 10.44
CA ILE A 71 -5.17 14.51 9.11
C ILE A 71 -5.33 15.81 8.35
N MET A 72 -4.33 16.08 7.51
CA MET A 72 -4.37 17.12 6.49
C MET A 72 -4.01 16.48 5.15
N VAL A 73 -4.79 16.78 4.13
CA VAL A 73 -4.52 16.34 2.75
C VAL A 73 -4.39 17.60 1.89
N SER A 74 -3.26 17.75 1.23
CA SER A 74 -2.95 18.93 0.41
C SER A 74 -2.38 18.52 -0.95
N PRO A 75 -2.69 19.23 -2.04
CA PRO A 75 -2.09 18.96 -3.35
C PRO A 75 -0.56 18.95 -3.28
N ASP A 76 0.06 17.96 -3.92
CA ASP A 76 1.51 17.96 -4.13
C ASP A 76 1.87 18.90 -5.31
N PRO A 77 2.92 19.73 -5.21
CA PRO A 77 3.28 20.66 -6.27
C PRO A 77 3.62 20.02 -7.62
N MET A 78 3.99 18.73 -7.65
CA MET A 78 4.31 18.00 -8.88
C MET A 78 3.11 17.21 -9.39
N ALA A 79 2.53 16.32 -8.58
CA ALA A 79 1.37 15.52 -8.95
C ALA A 79 0.77 14.80 -7.72
N GLY A 80 -0.55 14.63 -7.65
CA GLY A 80 -1.20 13.92 -6.54
C GLY A 80 -1.37 14.79 -5.29
N TYR A 81 -1.41 14.14 -4.12
CA TYR A 81 -1.63 14.79 -2.83
C TYR A 81 -0.63 14.28 -1.79
N ASN A 82 -0.38 15.09 -0.77
CA ASN A 82 0.36 14.68 0.42
C ASN A 82 -0.60 14.59 1.60
N LEU A 83 -0.61 13.44 2.26
CA LEU A 83 -1.26 13.19 3.53
C LEU A 83 -0.27 13.45 4.67
N HIS A 84 -0.66 14.30 5.61
CA HIS A 84 -0.03 14.46 6.92
C HIS A 84 -0.92 13.89 8.01
N VAL A 85 -0.41 12.91 8.75
CA VAL A 85 -1.04 12.29 9.92
C VAL A 85 -0.38 12.83 11.17
N MET A 86 -1.16 13.51 11.99
CA MET A 86 -0.76 14.08 13.27
C MET A 86 -1.40 13.25 14.38
N VAL A 87 -0.61 12.85 15.37
CA VAL A 87 -1.07 11.95 16.44
C VAL A 87 -0.70 12.51 17.81
N GLU A 88 -1.56 12.24 18.79
CA GLU A 88 -1.29 12.49 20.22
C GLU A 88 -1.47 11.20 21.02
N ASN A 89 -0.73 11.04 22.13
CA ASN A 89 -0.70 9.83 22.96
C ASN A 89 -0.46 8.52 22.20
N PHE A 90 0.17 8.62 21.02
CA PHE A 90 0.47 7.51 20.14
C PHE A 90 1.85 7.71 19.49
N ALA A 91 2.60 6.62 19.36
CA ALA A 91 3.87 6.60 18.66
C ALA A 91 3.87 5.56 17.54
N PHE A 92 4.21 5.99 16.33
CA PHE A 92 4.52 5.06 15.25
C PHE A 92 5.69 4.16 15.66
N SER A 93 5.50 2.86 15.52
CA SER A 93 6.43 1.84 16.02
C SER A 93 6.77 0.82 14.93
N PRO A 94 7.44 1.24 13.83
CA PRO A 94 7.78 0.35 12.71
C PRO A 94 8.60 -0.87 13.14
N GLN A 95 9.45 -0.71 14.16
CA GLN A 95 10.30 -1.77 14.67
C GLN A 95 9.51 -2.90 15.34
N ASN A 96 8.28 -2.61 15.77
CA ASN A 96 7.38 -3.54 16.43
C ASN A 96 6.17 -3.91 15.55
N ALA A 97 6.21 -3.65 14.25
CA ALA A 97 5.11 -4.03 13.35
C ALA A 97 4.93 -5.56 13.29
N SER A 98 3.69 -6.03 13.36
CA SER A 98 3.33 -7.45 13.43
C SER A 98 3.89 -8.20 14.65
N LEU A 99 4.29 -7.47 15.70
CA LEU A 99 4.66 -8.01 17.01
C LEU A 99 3.52 -7.77 18.01
N PRO A 100 3.54 -8.40 19.21
CA PRO A 100 2.49 -8.21 20.20
C PRO A 100 2.22 -6.74 20.53
N HIS A 101 0.96 -6.42 20.80
CA HIS A 101 0.51 -5.08 21.21
C HIS A 101 1.38 -4.47 22.32
N GLN A 102 1.78 -3.22 22.10
CA GLN A 102 2.33 -2.34 23.14
C GLN A 102 1.43 -1.10 23.27
N PRO A 103 0.97 -0.73 24.48
CA PRO A 103 0.11 0.43 24.67
C PRO A 103 0.72 1.72 24.12
N GLY A 104 -0.12 2.54 23.48
CA GLY A 104 0.28 3.83 22.89
C GLY A 104 1.20 3.71 21.66
N GLN A 105 1.31 2.52 21.06
CA GLN A 105 2.17 2.29 19.90
C GLN A 105 1.47 1.51 18.79
N GLY A 106 1.92 1.73 17.56
CA GLY A 106 1.46 0.94 16.43
C GLY A 106 1.73 1.58 15.07
N HIS A 107 0.74 1.50 14.19
CA HIS A 107 0.79 2.04 12.83
C HIS A 107 -0.58 2.58 12.40
N ALA A 108 -0.62 3.27 11.26
CA ALA A 108 -1.87 3.76 10.69
C ALA A 108 -2.24 3.00 9.43
N HIS A 109 -3.54 2.80 9.20
CA HIS A 109 -4.07 2.38 7.92
C HIS A 109 -4.70 3.57 7.20
N VAL A 110 -4.45 3.67 5.90
CA VAL A 110 -4.96 4.75 5.04
C VAL A 110 -5.91 4.16 4.02
N TYR A 111 -7.06 4.81 3.85
CA TYR A 111 -8.14 4.41 2.95
C TYR A 111 -8.54 5.60 2.08
N ALA A 112 -9.02 5.31 0.86
CA ALA A 112 -9.73 6.26 0.02
C ALA A 112 -11.09 5.66 -0.37
N ASN A 113 -12.18 6.36 -0.09
CA ASN A 113 -13.55 5.91 -0.34
C ASN A 113 -13.81 4.49 0.22
N GLY A 114 -13.29 4.21 1.43
CA GLY A 114 -13.39 2.91 2.09
C GLY A 114 -12.46 1.81 1.55
N VAL A 115 -11.72 2.06 0.47
CA VAL A 115 -10.73 1.11 -0.07
C VAL A 115 -9.38 1.35 0.60
N LYS A 116 -8.81 0.32 1.21
CA LYS A 116 -7.49 0.41 1.86
C LYS A 116 -6.40 0.66 0.81
N LEU A 117 -5.69 1.78 0.95
CA LEU A 117 -4.54 2.13 0.13
C LEU A 117 -3.25 1.57 0.70
N ALA A 118 -3.02 1.78 2.00
CA ALA A 118 -1.74 1.46 2.61
C ALA A 118 -1.82 1.24 4.12
N ARG A 119 -0.72 0.71 4.63
CA ARG A 119 -0.32 0.76 6.03
C ARG A 119 0.93 1.62 6.12
N ILE A 120 0.95 2.61 7.00
CA ILE A 120 2.08 3.55 7.15
C ILE A 120 2.62 3.55 8.58
N TYR A 121 3.92 3.78 8.69
CA TYR A 121 4.66 3.78 9.96
C TYR A 121 5.25 5.17 10.29
N GLY A 122 4.64 6.21 9.76
CA GLY A 122 5.13 7.56 9.92
C GLY A 122 4.06 8.58 9.52
N PRO A 123 4.37 9.88 9.72
CA PRO A 123 3.37 10.93 9.63
C PRO A 123 3.06 11.37 8.20
N TRP A 124 3.88 11.03 7.20
CA TRP A 124 3.70 11.50 5.83
C TRP A 124 3.52 10.35 4.85
N MET A 125 2.56 10.49 3.94
CA MET A 125 2.34 9.59 2.82
C MET A 125 2.00 10.40 1.57
N HIS A 126 2.60 10.05 0.44
CA HIS A 126 2.17 10.54 -0.86
C HIS A 126 0.97 9.72 -1.34
N LEU A 127 -0.06 10.39 -1.82
CA LEU A 127 -1.28 9.81 -2.38
C LEU A 127 -1.28 10.06 -3.90
N ASP A 128 -0.88 9.04 -4.64
CA ASP A 128 -0.98 8.99 -6.09
C ASP A 128 -2.26 8.26 -6.53
N GLY A 129 -2.71 8.57 -7.75
CA GLY A 129 -3.79 7.81 -8.39
C GLY A 129 -5.16 7.89 -7.71
N LEU A 130 -5.45 8.93 -6.91
CA LEU A 130 -6.80 9.14 -6.38
C LEU A 130 -7.82 9.27 -7.54
N PRO A 131 -9.02 8.69 -7.42
CA PRO A 131 -10.04 8.81 -8.46
C PRO A 131 -10.51 10.26 -8.59
N LYS A 132 -10.90 10.67 -9.81
CA LYS A 132 -11.47 12.00 -10.06
C LYS A 132 -12.79 12.20 -9.30
N GLY A 133 -13.03 13.45 -8.88
CA GLY A 133 -14.18 13.87 -8.11
C GLY A 133 -13.91 13.91 -6.60
N GLU A 134 -14.98 13.82 -5.81
CA GLU A 134 -14.92 13.82 -4.35
C GLU A 134 -14.29 12.51 -3.84
N VAL A 135 -13.23 12.64 -3.05
CA VAL A 135 -12.53 11.51 -2.42
C VAL A 135 -12.44 11.74 -0.92
N GLU A 136 -13.01 10.81 -0.15
CA GLU A 136 -12.84 10.74 1.29
C GLU A 136 -11.57 9.95 1.61
N ILE A 137 -10.61 10.59 2.25
CA ILE A 137 -9.45 9.96 2.86
C ILE A 137 -9.78 9.65 4.31
N GLU A 138 -9.62 8.39 4.70
CA GLU A 138 -9.74 7.93 6.08
C GLU A 138 -8.41 7.38 6.60
N VAL A 139 -8.08 7.70 7.84
CA VAL A 139 -6.93 7.15 8.56
C VAL A 139 -7.38 6.58 9.89
N THR A 140 -7.05 5.31 10.16
CA THR A 140 -7.29 4.65 11.46
C THR A 140 -5.98 4.37 12.17
N LEU A 141 -5.96 4.43 13.50
CA LEU A 141 -4.84 3.95 14.31
C LEU A 141 -5.04 2.47 14.70
N ASN A 142 -3.98 1.68 14.55
CA ASN A 142 -3.98 0.25 14.79
C ASN A 142 -2.78 -0.11 15.69
N SER A 143 -2.96 -1.14 16.52
CA SER A 143 -1.91 -1.69 17.38
C SER A 143 -0.77 -2.35 16.58
N ASN A 144 0.31 -2.69 17.27
CA ASN A 144 1.42 -3.46 16.70
C ASN A 144 0.99 -4.78 16.03
N ASP A 145 -0.01 -5.46 16.59
CA ASP A 145 -0.58 -6.71 16.11
C ASP A 145 -1.85 -6.52 15.24
N HIS A 146 -2.02 -5.34 14.65
CA HIS A 146 -3.07 -4.97 13.68
C HIS A 146 -4.49 -4.79 14.20
N HIS A 147 -4.73 -4.93 15.51
CA HIS A 147 -6.04 -4.66 16.09
C HIS A 147 -6.39 -3.17 15.97
N PRO A 148 -7.62 -2.80 15.55
CA PRO A 148 -8.10 -1.43 15.61
C PRO A 148 -8.05 -0.90 17.04
N LEU A 149 -7.68 0.37 17.21
CA LEU A 149 -7.80 1.05 18.50
C LEU A 149 -9.15 1.77 18.59
N GLU A 150 -9.79 1.67 19.74
CA GLU A 150 -11.01 2.42 20.07
C GLU A 150 -10.90 3.07 21.44
N VAL A 151 -11.75 4.07 21.67
CA VAL A 151 -11.93 4.73 22.97
C VAL A 151 -13.43 4.82 23.21
N ASP A 152 -13.90 4.26 24.32
CA ASP A 152 -15.33 4.22 24.67
C ASP A 152 -16.21 3.61 23.55
N GLY A 153 -15.68 2.61 22.85
CA GLY A 153 -16.34 1.93 21.72
C GLY A 153 -16.37 2.72 20.41
N ALA A 154 -15.67 3.85 20.32
CA ALA A 154 -15.51 4.62 19.10
C ALA A 154 -14.11 4.39 18.49
N PRO A 155 -13.99 4.03 17.20
CA PRO A 155 -12.69 3.87 16.55
C PRO A 155 -11.88 5.15 16.56
N VAL A 156 -10.56 5.02 16.75
CA VAL A 156 -9.63 6.15 16.65
C VAL A 156 -9.32 6.38 15.17
N THR A 157 -10.05 7.31 14.56
CA THR A 157 -10.06 7.57 13.11
C THR A 157 -10.14 9.06 12.81
N ALA A 158 -9.58 9.48 11.67
CA ALA A 158 -9.71 10.81 11.11
C ALA A 158 -10.07 10.76 9.63
N ARG A 159 -10.85 11.73 9.17
CA ARG A 159 -11.32 11.83 7.79
C ARG A 159 -11.13 13.23 7.22
N ALA A 160 -10.86 13.29 5.93
CA ALA A 160 -10.79 14.53 5.15
C ALA A 160 -11.29 14.26 3.73
N VAL A 161 -12.02 15.22 3.16
CA VAL A 161 -12.52 15.15 1.80
C VAL A 161 -11.69 16.07 0.91
N VAL A 162 -11.29 15.58 -0.25
CA VAL A 162 -10.62 16.36 -1.30
C VAL A 162 -11.35 16.21 -2.62
N GLU A 163 -11.35 17.27 -3.43
CA GLU A 163 -11.83 17.24 -4.80
C GLU A 163 -10.63 17.03 -5.74
N VAL A 164 -10.68 15.97 -6.55
CA VAL A 164 -9.61 15.57 -7.49
C VAL A 164 -10.05 15.88 -8.93
N GLU A 165 -9.24 16.69 -9.66
CA GLU A 165 -9.58 17.19 -11.00
C GLU A 165 -9.23 16.26 -12.17
#